data_AF-A0A937N917-F1
#
_entry.id   AF-A0A937N917-F1
#
_cell.length_a   1.000
_cell.length_b   1.000
_cell.length_c   1.000
_cell.angle_alpha   90.00
_cell.angle_beta   90.00
_cell.angle_gamma   90.00
#
_symmetry.space_group_name_H-M   'P 1'
#
loop_
_entity.id
_entity.type
_entity.pdbx_description
1 polymer ?
#
loop_
_entity_poly.entity_id
_entity_poly.type
_entity_poly.pdbx_seq_one_letter_code
_entity_poly.pdbx_strand_id
1 'polypeptide(L)'
;MAGQDINDAVAKALVEHNLVHFEECAALAEKVESPNAEDTSVIKCGIVAFSMITDPGNWTQDEFEFVKSRLDDTPQQMPEDGVKLKAMCLGAMCALRLEGKMEDQEFALADAQLPSLLLQIAEPNDSE
;
A
#
# COMPACT_ATOMS: atom_id res chain seq x y z
N MET A 1 -27.00 5.00 6.64
CA MET A 1 -25.75 5.57 7.19
C MET A 1 -24.76 4.50 7.68
N ALA A 2 -25.17 3.25 7.97
CA ALA A 2 -24.25 2.21 8.45
C ALA A 2 -23.20 1.69 7.45
N GLY A 3 -23.32 2.00 6.15
CA GLY A 3 -22.37 1.53 5.13
C GLY A 3 -21.10 2.35 5.01
N GLN A 4 -21.09 3.62 5.45
CA GLN A 4 -19.91 4.47 5.35
C GLN A 4 -18.89 4.17 6.45
N ASP A 5 -19.35 3.91 7.67
CA ASP A 5 -18.47 3.65 8.84
C ASP A 5 -17.68 2.34 8.74
N ILE A 6 -18.24 1.30 8.10
CA ILE A 6 -17.54 0.02 7.87
C ILE A 6 -16.47 0.18 6.80
N ASN A 7 -16.72 1.04 5.81
CA ASN A 7 -15.85 1.21 4.65
C ASN A 7 -14.61 2.04 4.98
N ASP A 8 -14.75 3.08 5.80
CA ASP A 8 -13.61 3.86 6.31
C ASP A 8 -12.69 3.03 7.21
N ALA A 9 -13.22 1.97 7.85
CA ALA A 9 -12.45 1.10 8.72
C ALA A 9 -11.41 0.25 7.97
N VAL A 10 -11.68 -0.16 6.73
CA VAL A 10 -10.79 -1.05 5.96
C VAL A 10 -9.51 -0.31 5.54
N ALA A 11 -9.64 0.86 4.92
CA ALA A 11 -8.50 1.66 4.48
C ALA A 11 -7.64 2.10 5.68
N LYS A 12 -8.29 2.49 6.78
CA LYS A 12 -7.60 2.86 8.02
C LYS A 12 -6.86 1.68 8.64
N ALA A 13 -7.50 0.51 8.77
CA ALA A 13 -6.86 -0.68 9.30
C ALA A 13 -5.67 -1.13 8.44
N LEU A 14 -5.77 -1.01 7.12
CA LEU A 14 -4.68 -1.30 6.19
C LEU A 14 -3.48 -0.39 6.45
N VAL A 15 -3.72 0.91 6.58
CA VAL A 15 -2.66 1.89 6.84
C VAL A 15 -2.04 1.67 8.22
N GLU A 16 -2.85 1.48 9.26
CA GLU A 16 -2.36 1.20 10.62
C GLU A 16 -1.52 -0.07 10.67
N HIS A 17 -1.97 -1.15 10.02
CA HIS A 17 -1.22 -2.41 9.95
C HIS A 17 0.13 -2.23 9.24
N ASN A 18 0.14 -1.60 8.06
CA ASN A 18 1.37 -1.39 7.31
C ASN A 18 2.31 -0.39 7.98
N LEU A 19 1.78 0.57 8.75
CA LEU A 19 2.58 1.52 9.52
C LEU A 19 3.34 0.81 10.65
N VAL A 20 2.71 -0.16 11.34
CA VAL A 20 3.36 -0.96 12.38
C VAL A 20 4.52 -1.79 11.82
N HIS A 21 4.39 -2.29 10.58
CA HIS A 21 5.41 -3.10 9.91
C HIS A 21 6.35 -2.30 9.00
N PHE A 22 6.24 -0.97 8.98
CA PHE A 22 6.91 -0.12 8.00
C PHE A 22 8.44 -0.31 7.97
N GLU A 23 9.09 -0.20 9.13
CA GLU A 23 10.55 -0.31 9.23
C GLU A 23 11.06 -1.68 8.79
N GLU A 24 10.35 -2.75 9.17
CA GLU A 24 10.68 -4.12 8.80
C GLU A 24 10.54 -4.32 7.30
N CYS A 25 9.41 -3.89 6.72
CA CYS A 25 9.16 -4.03 5.29
C CYS A 25 10.15 -3.21 4.45
N ALA A 26 10.47 -1.99 4.88
CA ALA A 26 11.46 -1.15 4.21
C ALA A 26 12.86 -1.81 4.21
N ALA A 27 13.29 -2.37 5.35
CA ALA A 27 14.57 -3.07 5.46
C ALA A 27 14.62 -4.37 4.65
N LEU A 28 13.49 -5.08 4.51
CA LEU A 28 13.38 -6.26 3.65
C LEU A 28 13.40 -5.87 2.17
N ALA A 29 12.76 -4.77 1.78
CA ALA A 29 12.69 -4.31 0.40
C ALA A 29 14.08 -4.03 -0.21
N GLU A 30 15.05 -3.59 0.59
CA GLU A 30 16.45 -3.43 0.16
C GLU A 30 17.12 -4.74 -0.24
N LYS A 31 16.64 -5.87 0.29
CA LYS A 31 17.19 -7.21 0.08
C LYS A 31 16.42 -8.00 -0.98
N VAL A 32 15.26 -7.50 -1.42
CA VAL A 32 14.46 -8.14 -2.46
C VAL A 32 15.16 -7.98 -3.81
N GLU A 33 15.58 -9.11 -4.37
CA GLU A 33 15.90 -9.21 -5.79
C GLU A 33 14.58 -9.30 -6.55
N SER A 34 14.20 -8.22 -7.23
CA SER A 34 13.02 -8.26 -8.10
C SER A 34 13.39 -8.89 -9.44
N PRO A 35 12.52 -9.75 -10.01
CA PRO A 35 12.66 -10.22 -11.39
C PRO A 35 12.53 -9.09 -12.42
N ASN A 36 11.95 -7.94 -12.05
CA ASN A 36 11.80 -6.77 -12.90
C ASN A 36 12.87 -5.71 -12.58
N ALA A 37 13.70 -5.38 -13.57
CA ALA A 37 14.77 -4.39 -13.42
C ALA A 37 14.24 -2.96 -13.13
N GLU A 38 12.96 -2.69 -13.41
CA GLU A 38 12.32 -1.39 -13.19
C GLU A 38 11.78 -1.21 -11.77
N ASP A 39 11.80 -2.25 -10.93
CA ASP A 39 11.25 -2.18 -9.59
C ASP A 39 12.13 -1.32 -8.68
N THR A 40 11.63 -0.11 -8.42
CA THR A 40 12.23 0.83 -7.48
C THR A 40 12.16 0.28 -6.06
N SER A 41 12.97 0.82 -5.15
CA SER A 41 12.89 0.51 -3.71
C SER A 41 11.46 0.68 -3.16
N VAL A 42 10.70 1.64 -3.69
CA VAL A 42 9.28 1.86 -3.34
C VAL A 42 8.41 0.68 -3.76
N ILE A 43 8.49 0.23 -5.02
CA ILE A 43 7.70 -0.92 -5.50
C ILE A 43 8.07 -2.19 -4.72
N LYS A 44 9.35 -2.38 -4.40
CA LYS A 44 9.79 -3.50 -3.57
C LYS A 44 9.17 -3.49 -2.17
N CYS A 45 8.86 -2.33 -1.59
CA CYS A 45 8.09 -2.27 -0.34
C CYS A 45 6.68 -2.85 -0.52
N GLY A 46 6.04 -2.58 -1.66
CA GLY A 46 4.75 -3.19 -2.03
C GLY A 46 4.85 -4.71 -2.20
N ILE A 47 5.91 -5.21 -2.86
CA ILE A 47 6.16 -6.64 -3.01
C ILE A 47 6.35 -7.32 -1.65
N VAL A 48 7.10 -6.70 -0.73
CA VAL A 48 7.28 -7.24 0.62
C VAL A 48 5.93 -7.34 1.34
N ALA A 49 5.14 -6.27 1.36
CA ALA A 49 3.83 -6.27 2.02
C ALA A 49 2.87 -7.30 1.39
N PHE A 50 2.90 -7.46 0.07
CA PHE A 50 2.17 -8.52 -0.65
C PHE A 50 2.61 -9.92 -0.19
N SER A 51 3.93 -10.14 -0.09
CA SER A 51 4.52 -11.45 0.26
C SER A 51 4.27 -11.87 1.72
N MET A 52 3.84 -10.96 2.58
CA MET A 52 3.41 -11.29 3.95
C MET A 52 2.04 -11.99 3.98
N ILE A 53 1.27 -11.91 2.89
CA ILE A 53 -0.12 -12.38 2.83
C ILE A 53 -0.27 -13.57 1.87
N THR A 54 0.45 -13.56 0.75
CA THR A 54 0.40 -14.61 -0.29
C THR A 54 1.80 -14.91 -0.85
N ASP A 55 1.92 -15.93 -1.69
CA ASP A 55 3.18 -16.32 -2.33
C ASP A 55 3.69 -15.18 -3.24
N PRO A 56 4.94 -14.69 -3.10
CA PRO A 56 5.51 -13.67 -3.98
C PRO A 56 5.56 -14.09 -5.46
N GLY A 57 5.51 -15.39 -5.77
CA GLY A 57 5.38 -15.90 -7.15
C GLY A 57 4.06 -15.52 -7.83
N ASN A 58 3.06 -15.08 -7.06
CA ASN A 58 1.80 -14.55 -7.58
C ASN A 58 1.87 -13.05 -7.92
N TRP A 59 2.98 -12.37 -7.64
CA TRP A 59 3.17 -10.99 -8.06
C TRP A 59 3.41 -10.94 -9.58
N THR A 60 2.41 -10.49 -10.33
CA THR A 60 2.47 -10.46 -11.79
C THR A 60 2.66 -9.03 -12.33
N GLN A 61 2.70 -8.92 -13.65
CA GLN A 61 2.74 -7.63 -14.33
C GLN A 61 1.52 -6.76 -14.00
N ASP A 62 0.35 -7.38 -13.75
CA ASP A 62 -0.88 -6.65 -13.45
C ASP A 62 -0.79 -5.92 -12.10
N GLU A 63 -0.25 -6.59 -11.07
CA GLU A 63 0.02 -5.96 -9.76
C GLU A 63 1.05 -4.84 -9.87
N PHE A 64 2.13 -5.07 -10.63
CA PHE A 64 3.14 -4.05 -10.89
C PHE A 64 2.54 -2.82 -11.57
N GLU A 65 1.79 -2.98 -12.66
CA GLU A 65 1.19 -1.87 -13.41
C GLU A 65 0.17 -1.11 -12.57
N PHE A 66 -0.64 -1.83 -11.79
CA PHE A 66 -1.56 -1.23 -10.84
C PHE A 66 -0.81 -0.35 -9.83
N VAL A 67 0.18 -0.89 -9.12
CA VAL A 67 0.94 -0.16 -8.10
C VAL A 67 1.69 1.02 -8.74
N LYS A 68 2.36 0.80 -9.86
CA LYS A 68 3.09 1.85 -10.58
C LYS A 68 2.18 3.00 -10.98
N SER A 69 1.02 2.71 -11.59
CA SER A 69 0.07 3.77 -11.99
C SER A 69 -0.40 4.62 -10.80
N ARG A 70 -0.66 3.99 -9.65
CA ARG A 70 -1.07 4.71 -8.44
C ARG A 70 0.06 5.50 -7.81
N LEU A 71 1.29 5.01 -7.91
CA LEU A 71 2.46 5.75 -7.44
C LEU A 71 2.76 6.95 -8.34
N ASP A 72 2.60 6.82 -9.65
CA ASP A 72 2.78 7.92 -10.61
C ASP A 72 1.76 9.05 -10.37
N ASP A 73 0.55 8.73 -9.89
CA ASP A 73 -0.48 9.69 -9.48
C ASP A 73 -0.23 10.32 -8.09
N THR A 74 0.90 10.04 -7.43
CA THR A 74 1.19 10.57 -6.10
C THR A 74 1.58 12.05 -6.15
N PRO A 75 1.00 12.92 -5.29
CA PRO A 75 1.40 14.33 -5.21
C PRO A 75 2.89 14.49 -4.92
N GLN A 76 3.57 15.41 -5.62
CA GLN A 76 5.01 15.67 -5.46
C GLN A 76 5.43 16.05 -4.03
N GLN A 77 4.49 16.59 -3.23
CA GLN A 77 4.73 16.98 -1.85
C GLN A 77 4.62 15.84 -0.84
N MET A 78 4.25 14.62 -1.26
CA MET A 78 4.19 13.47 -0.35
C MET A 78 5.61 13.05 0.05
N PRO A 79 5.91 12.94 1.36
CA PRO A 79 7.22 12.48 1.82
C PRO A 79 7.54 11.08 1.32
N GLU A 80 8.83 10.77 1.11
CA GLU A 80 9.29 9.48 0.58
C GLU A 80 8.73 8.28 1.37
N ASP A 81 8.73 8.36 2.70
CA ASP A 81 8.18 7.31 3.55
C ASP A 81 6.67 7.15 3.40
N GLY A 82 5.94 8.25 3.14
CA GLY A 82 4.53 8.20 2.76
C GLY A 82 4.31 7.50 1.43
N VAL A 83 5.21 7.69 0.46
CA VAL A 83 5.17 6.99 -0.84
C VAL A 83 5.47 5.49 -0.67
N LYS A 84 6.45 5.12 0.17
CA LYS A 84 6.74 3.71 0.51
C LYS A 84 5.56 3.05 1.22
N LEU A 85 4.97 3.73 2.19
CA LEU A 85 3.79 3.23 2.91
C LEU A 85 2.60 3.07 1.96
N LYS A 86 2.42 3.99 1.00
CA LYS A 86 1.45 3.83 -0.08
C LYS A 86 1.67 2.55 -0.87
N ALA A 87 2.90 2.30 -1.31
CA ALA A 87 3.24 1.09 -2.06
C ALA A 87 2.96 -0.18 -1.25
N MET A 88 3.29 -0.18 0.04
CA MET A 88 2.96 -1.30 0.95
C MET A 88 1.46 -1.55 1.04
N CYS A 89 0.67 -0.50 1.25
CA CYS A 89 -0.78 -0.62 1.31
C CYS A 89 -1.37 -1.17 0.01
N LEU A 90 -0.93 -0.66 -1.15
CA LEU A 90 -1.38 -1.14 -2.46
C LEU A 90 -0.99 -2.61 -2.70
N GLY A 91 0.23 -3.01 -2.33
CA GLY A 91 0.68 -4.40 -2.41
C GLY A 91 -0.14 -5.34 -1.52
N ALA A 92 -0.39 -4.93 -0.27
CA ALA A 92 -1.24 -5.68 0.64
C ALA A 92 -2.70 -5.80 0.13
N MET A 93 -3.26 -4.75 -0.45
CA MET A 93 -4.59 -4.80 -1.06
C MET A 93 -4.66 -5.80 -2.22
N CYS A 94 -3.66 -5.82 -3.10
CA CYS A 94 -3.58 -6.80 -4.18
C CYS A 94 -3.58 -8.23 -3.63
N ALA A 95 -2.77 -8.51 -2.60
CA ALA A 95 -2.73 -9.82 -1.98
C ALA A 95 -4.06 -10.20 -1.30
N LEU A 96 -4.68 -9.28 -0.56
CA LEU A 96 -5.96 -9.53 0.10
C LEU A 96 -7.07 -9.82 -0.91
N ARG A 97 -7.11 -9.08 -2.02
CA ARG A 97 -8.07 -9.32 -3.10
C ARG A 97 -7.83 -10.68 -3.76
N LEU A 98 -6.58 -11.03 -4.06
CA LEU A 98 -6.21 -12.31 -4.65
C LEU A 98 -6.64 -13.50 -3.78
N GLU A 99 -6.47 -13.37 -2.46
CA GLU A 99 -6.86 -14.39 -1.48
C GLU A 99 -8.37 -14.39 -1.16
N GLY A 100 -9.17 -13.54 -1.80
CA GLY A 100 -10.61 -13.40 -1.54
C GLY A 100 -10.95 -12.87 -0.14
N LYS A 101 -10.00 -12.17 0.50
CA LYS A 101 -10.14 -11.55 1.83
C LYS A 101 -10.53 -10.07 1.77
N MET A 102 -10.58 -9.51 0.55
CA MET A 102 -11.05 -8.16 0.27
C MET A 102 -11.91 -8.22 -0.99
N GLU A 103 -13.15 -7.77 -0.88
CA GLU A 103 -14.08 -7.69 -2.02
C GLU A 103 -13.76 -6.50 -2.92
N ASP A 104 -14.20 -6.54 -4.18
CA ASP A 104 -13.93 -5.47 -5.16
C ASP A 104 -14.41 -4.09 -4.69
N GLN A 105 -15.52 -4.04 -3.95
CA GLN A 105 -16.04 -2.80 -3.39
C GLN A 105 -15.12 -2.24 -2.31
N GLU A 106 -14.62 -3.08 -1.40
CA GLU A 106 -13.68 -2.69 -0.34
C GLU A 106 -12.35 -2.23 -0.94
N PHE A 107 -11.88 -2.94 -1.96
CA PHE A 107 -10.67 -2.59 -2.71
C PHE A 107 -10.79 -1.20 -3.35
N ALA A 108 -11.88 -0.94 -4.07
CA ALA A 108 -12.10 0.34 -4.75
C ALA A 108 -12.21 1.51 -3.76
N LEU A 109 -12.84 1.27 -2.61
CA LEU A 109 -12.97 2.28 -1.56
C LEU A 109 -11.64 2.57 -0.88
N ALA A 110 -10.87 1.53 -0.53
CA ALA A 110 -9.55 1.70 0.05
C ALA A 110 -8.59 2.43 -0.90
N ASP A 111 -8.58 2.09 -2.20
CA ASP A 111 -7.77 2.78 -3.23
C ASP A 111 -8.11 4.27 -3.29
N ALA A 112 -9.40 4.62 -3.24
CA ALA A 112 -9.86 6.01 -3.26
C ALA A 112 -9.52 6.80 -1.98
N GLN A 113 -9.48 6.15 -0.82
CA GLN A 113 -9.26 6.79 0.48
C GLN A 113 -7.78 6.90 0.86
N LEU A 114 -6.95 5.98 0.35
CA LEU A 114 -5.55 5.84 0.73
C LEU A 114 -4.74 7.14 0.62
N PRO A 115 -4.84 7.95 -0.48
CA PRO A 115 -4.07 9.18 -0.58
C PRO A 115 -4.36 10.19 0.54
N SER A 116 -5.64 10.34 0.92
CA SER A 116 -6.04 11.28 1.97
C SER A 116 -5.60 10.83 3.36
N LEU A 117 -5.65 9.53 3.64
CA LEU A 117 -5.19 8.96 4.92
C LEU A 117 -3.68 9.13 5.09
N LEU A 118 -2.91 8.89 4.04
CA LEU A 118 -1.45 9.02 4.08
C LEU A 118 -1.00 10.47 4.27
N LEU A 119 -1.71 11.43 3.68
CA LEU A 119 -1.44 12.86 3.90
C LEU A 119 -1.66 13.25 5.37
N GLN A 120 -2.72 12.75 6.02
CA GLN A 120 -2.99 13.02 7.43
C GLN A 120 -1.93 12.45 8.38
N ILE A 121 -1.25 11.38 7.98
CA ILE A 121 -0.15 10.77 8.75
C ILE A 121 1.18 11.50 8.48
N ALA A 122 1.37 11.97 7.27
CA ALA A 122 2.56 12.71 6.85
C ALA A 122 2.58 14.15 7.35
N GLU A 123 1.41 14.75 7.58
CA GLU A 123 1.29 16.05 8.24
C GLU A 123 1.71 15.90 9.71
N PRO A 124 2.77 16.59 10.16
CA PRO A 124 3.00 16.70 11.59
C PRO A 124 1.75 17.32 12.20
N ASN A 125 1.32 16.82 13.35
CA ASN A 125 0.39 17.54 14.20
C ASN A 125 1.06 18.86 14.59
N ASP A 126 0.97 19.88 13.74
CA ASP A 126 1.10 21.28 14.11
C ASP A 126 -0.19 21.64 14.87
N SER A 127 -0.39 20.98 16.00
CA SER A 127 -1.35 21.37 17.03
C SER A 127 -0.52 21.90 18.19
N GLU A 128 -0.41 23.24 18.19
CA GLU A 128 -0.16 24.18 19.30
C GLU A 128 0.53 23.69 20.59
#